data_AF-A0A969H211-F1
#
_entry.id   AF-A0A969H211-F1
#
_cell.length_a   1.000
_cell.length_b   1.000
_cell.length_c   1.000
_cell.angle_alpha   90.00
_cell.angle_beta   90.00
_cell.angle_gamma   90.00
#
_symmetry.space_group_name_H-M   'P 1'
#
loop_
_entity.id
_entity.type
_entity.pdbx_description
1 polymer ?
#
loop_
_entity_poly.entity_id
_entity_poly.type
_entity_poly.pdbx_seq_one_letter_code
_entity_poly.pdbx_strand_id
1 'polypeptide(L)'
;MSKKLTFVTVVFEEEYLLLQLQARSMRLYLSPIMVDEIIIIDNSCRGMPRAFKDELLIAYAQLAPLVKILLSKDICTIPSSQGWVSQQILKLMIAEHIESEWYVVLDAKITLSRARTQTSSYL
;
A
#
# COMPACT_ATOMS: atom_id res chain seq x y z
N MET A 1 -15.88 17.52 -8.69
CA MET A 1 -15.13 16.30 -9.06
C MET A 1 -14.79 15.54 -7.79
N SER A 2 -15.02 14.23 -7.73
CA SER A 2 -14.53 13.41 -6.61
C SER A 2 -13.01 13.35 -6.71
N LYS A 3 -12.29 13.82 -5.69
CA LYS A 3 -10.82 13.77 -5.67
C LYS A 3 -10.40 12.32 -5.42
N LYS A 4 -9.53 11.81 -6.28
CA LYS A 4 -8.92 10.48 -6.11
C LYS A 4 -7.85 10.53 -5.03
N LEU A 5 -7.53 9.37 -4.46
CA LEU A 5 -6.53 9.21 -3.41
C LEU A 5 -5.36 8.36 -3.89
N THR A 6 -4.15 8.71 -3.45
CA THR A 6 -3.00 7.78 -3.50
C THR A 6 -2.97 6.93 -2.24
N PHE A 7 -2.80 5.62 -2.39
CA PHE A 7 -2.60 4.70 -1.26
C PHE A 7 -1.14 4.33 -1.17
N VAL A 8 -0.55 4.39 0.02
CA VAL A 8 0.86 4.08 0.25
C VAL A 8 0.98 2.97 1.29
N THR A 9 1.77 1.94 0.98
CA THR A 9 2.14 0.90 1.96
C THR A 9 3.66 0.77 2.00
N VAL A 10 4.24 0.84 3.20
CA VAL A 10 5.65 0.49 3.44
C VAL A 10 5.72 -0.97 3.89
N VAL A 11 6.65 -1.75 3.34
CA VAL A 11 6.75 -3.18 3.59
C VAL A 11 8.21 -3.64 3.75
N PHE A 12 8.43 -4.68 4.56
CA PHE A 12 9.70 -5.42 4.67
C PHE A 12 9.56 -6.83 4.12
N GLU A 13 10.68 -7.53 3.96
CA GLU A 13 10.73 -8.88 3.39
C GLU A 13 9.81 -9.86 4.14
N GLU A 14 9.73 -9.76 5.46
CA GLU A 14 8.90 -10.62 6.31
C GLU A 14 7.39 -10.36 6.15
N GLU A 15 7.01 -9.22 5.56
CA GLU A 15 5.62 -8.76 5.45
C GLU A 15 5.02 -8.98 4.06
N TYR A 16 5.78 -9.53 3.11
CA TYR A 16 5.34 -9.72 1.72
C TYR A 16 4.02 -10.52 1.64
N LEU A 17 3.85 -11.59 2.40
CA LEU A 17 2.60 -12.34 2.40
C LEU A 17 1.42 -11.54 2.95
N LEU A 18 1.66 -10.65 3.92
CA LEU A 18 0.63 -9.73 4.44
C LEU A 18 0.26 -8.68 3.39
N LEU A 19 1.26 -8.14 2.68
CA LEU A 19 1.02 -7.23 1.57
C LEU A 19 0.20 -7.90 0.45
N GLN A 20 0.45 -9.18 0.14
CA GLN A 20 -0.37 -9.92 -0.84
C GLN A 20 -1.81 -10.08 -0.36
N LEU A 21 -2.03 -10.32 0.94
CA LEU A 21 -3.38 -10.36 1.53
C LEU A 21 -4.06 -8.99 1.47
N GLN A 22 -3.34 -7.92 1.80
CA GLN A 22 -3.81 -6.55 1.65
C GLN A 22 -4.23 -6.25 0.21
N ALA A 23 -3.40 -6.59 -0.78
CA ALA A 23 -3.69 -6.41 -2.19
C ALA A 23 -4.99 -7.12 -2.62
N ARG A 24 -5.18 -8.38 -2.18
CA ARG A 24 -6.43 -9.12 -2.41
C ARG A 24 -7.64 -8.44 -1.78
N SER A 25 -7.48 -7.87 -0.58
CA SER A 25 -8.56 -7.13 0.08
C SER A 25 -8.89 -5.81 -0.61
N MET A 26 -7.88 -5.08 -1.08
CA MET A 26 -8.05 -3.85 -1.86
C MET A 26 -8.76 -4.15 -3.17
N ARG A 27 -8.36 -5.22 -3.88
CA ARG A 27 -9.07 -5.68 -5.08
C ARG A 27 -10.57 -5.89 -4.84
N LEU A 28 -10.95 -6.41 -3.68
CA LEU A 28 -12.35 -6.73 -3.34
C LEU A 28 -13.16 -5.50 -2.89
N TYR A 29 -12.53 -4.56 -2.18
CA TYR A 29 -13.26 -3.51 -1.45
C TYR A 29 -12.89 -2.08 -1.83
N LEU A 30 -11.81 -1.85 -2.58
CA LEU A 30 -11.38 -0.53 -3.03
C LEU A 30 -11.85 -0.28 -4.47
N SER A 31 -12.71 0.72 -4.66
CA SER A 31 -13.21 1.08 -5.98
C SER A 31 -12.13 1.79 -6.81
N PRO A 32 -11.81 1.33 -8.04
CA PRO A 32 -10.79 1.95 -8.88
C PRO A 32 -11.05 3.43 -9.21
N ILE A 33 -12.31 3.88 -9.22
CA ILE A 33 -12.65 5.29 -9.49
C ILE A 33 -12.17 6.24 -8.38
N MET A 34 -11.93 5.73 -7.17
CA MET A 34 -11.42 6.51 -6.04
C MET A 34 -9.89 6.51 -5.97
N VAL A 35 -9.22 5.67 -6.77
CA VAL A 35 -7.77 5.46 -6.71
C VAL A 35 -7.10 6.27 -7.81
N ASP A 36 -6.14 7.09 -7.39
CA ASP A 36 -5.20 7.72 -8.30
C ASP A 36 -4.02 6.78 -8.55
N GLU A 37 -3.39 6.35 -7.46
CA GLU A 37 -2.22 5.48 -7.47
C GLU A 37 -2.16 4.61 -6.20
N ILE A 38 -1.44 3.49 -6.30
CA ILE A 38 -1.07 2.63 -5.17
C ILE A 38 0.45 2.50 -5.17
N ILE A 39 1.12 3.10 -4.18
CA ILE A 39 2.56 3.06 -4.03
C ILE A 39 2.93 2.03 -2.97
N ILE A 40 3.75 1.05 -3.36
CA ILE A 40 4.39 0.11 -2.45
C ILE A 40 5.84 0.53 -2.28
N ILE A 41 6.21 0.92 -1.07
CA ILE A 41 7.58 1.23 -0.70
C ILE A 41 8.19 -0.03 -0.12
N ASP A 42 9.04 -0.66 -0.91
CA ASP A 42 9.83 -1.80 -0.51
C ASP A 42 11.06 -1.33 0.26
N ASN A 43 11.02 -1.56 1.57
CA ASN A 43 12.07 -1.19 2.51
C ASN A 43 12.95 -2.39 2.88
N SER A 44 13.00 -3.42 2.03
CA SER A 44 13.93 -4.53 2.20
C SER A 44 15.34 -4.15 1.74
N CYS A 45 16.35 -4.82 2.30
CA CYS A 45 17.75 -4.58 1.93
C CYS A 45 18.07 -4.97 0.49
N ARG A 46 17.41 -6.01 -0.05
CA ARG A 46 17.72 -6.59 -1.36
C ARG A 46 16.72 -6.19 -2.45
N GLY A 47 15.61 -5.60 -2.06
CA GLY A 47 14.48 -5.40 -2.94
C GLY A 47 13.64 -6.66 -3.11
N MET A 48 12.40 -6.44 -3.52
CA MET A 48 11.37 -7.42 -3.72
C MET A 48 11.69 -8.23 -4.98
N PRO A 49 11.75 -9.56 -4.88
CA PRO A 49 12.04 -10.43 -6.03
C PRO A 49 11.04 -10.21 -7.16
N ARG A 50 11.51 -10.30 -8.41
CA ARG A 50 10.66 -10.09 -9.60
C ARG A 50 9.43 -11.02 -9.60
N ALA A 51 9.63 -12.30 -9.29
CA ALA A 51 8.54 -13.27 -9.19
C ALA A 51 7.46 -12.82 -8.20
N PHE A 52 7.86 -12.29 -7.05
CA PHE A 52 6.91 -11.79 -6.06
C PHE A 52 6.21 -10.51 -6.52
N LYS A 53 6.90 -9.59 -7.22
CA LYS A 53 6.26 -8.42 -7.85
C LYS A 53 5.17 -8.84 -8.84
N ASP A 54 5.45 -9.85 -9.67
CA ASP A 54 4.50 -10.35 -10.64
C ASP A 54 3.27 -10.99 -9.94
N GLU A 55 3.48 -11.79 -8.89
CA GLU A 55 2.39 -12.33 -8.06
C GLU A 55 1.57 -11.24 -7.35
N LEU A 56 2.23 -10.18 -6.88
CA LEU A 56 1.58 -9.05 -6.22
C LEU A 56 0.68 -8.28 -7.19
N LEU A 57 1.15 -8.02 -8.41
CA LEU A 57 0.34 -7.37 -9.45
C LEU A 57 -0.87 -8.24 -9.83
N ILE A 58 -0.71 -9.56 -9.92
CA ILE A 58 -1.83 -10.50 -10.10
C ILE A 58 -2.84 -10.38 -8.95
N ALA A 59 -2.38 -10.22 -7.70
CA ALA A 59 -3.24 -10.05 -6.54
C ALA A 59 -4.09 -8.76 -6.59
N TYR A 60 -3.54 -7.67 -7.12
CA TYR A 60 -4.25 -6.41 -7.33
C TYR A 60 -5.27 -6.44 -8.48
N ALA A 61 -5.10 -7.35 -9.45
CA ALA A 61 -5.99 -7.51 -10.61
C ALA A 61 -6.29 -6.18 -11.33
N GLN A 62 -7.53 -5.70 -11.33
CA GLN A 62 -7.91 -4.47 -12.03
C GLN A 62 -7.22 -3.21 -11.48
N LEU A 63 -6.67 -3.26 -10.27
CA LEU A 63 -5.89 -2.17 -9.68
C LEU A 63 -4.41 -2.20 -10.10
N ALA A 64 -3.93 -3.30 -10.70
CA ALA A 64 -2.52 -3.48 -11.04
C ALA A 64 -1.92 -2.35 -11.90
N PRO A 65 -2.64 -1.77 -12.90
CA PRO A 65 -2.13 -0.64 -13.68
C PRO A 65 -1.88 0.63 -12.85
N LEU A 66 -2.46 0.73 -11.66
CA LEU A 66 -2.32 1.86 -10.74
C LEU A 66 -1.22 1.60 -9.70
N VAL A 67 -0.55 0.45 -9.73
CA VAL A 67 0.45 0.07 -8.71
C VAL A 67 1.85 0.47 -9.17
N LYS A 68 2.55 1.24 -8.33
CA LYS A 68 3.99 1.50 -8.43
C LYS A 68 4.73 0.86 -7.26
N ILE A 69 5.85 0.21 -7.53
CA ILE A 69 6.71 -0.39 -6.49
C ILE A 69 8.04 0.36 -6.52
N LEU A 70 8.31 1.09 -5.45
CA LEU A 70 9.51 1.91 -5.26
C LEU A 70 10.41 1.28 -4.20
N LEU A 71 11.73 1.42 -4.35
CA LEU A 71 12.65 1.08 -3.27
C LEU A 71 12.76 2.25 -2.30
N SER A 72 13.05 1.97 -1.03
CA SER A 72 13.23 3.02 -0.02
C SER A 72 14.26 4.09 -0.41
N LYS A 73 15.34 3.68 -1.09
CA LYS A 73 16.38 4.59 -1.62
C LYS A 73 15.90 5.54 -2.72
N ASP A 74 14.79 5.22 -3.39
CA ASP A 74 14.18 6.08 -4.42
C ASP A 74 13.36 7.20 -3.76
N ILE A 75 13.03 7.07 -2.47
CA ILE A 75 12.26 8.06 -1.70
C ILE A 75 13.19 9.05 -1.00
N CYS A 76 14.11 8.55 -0.18
CA CYS A 76 15.02 9.39 0.61
C CYS A 76 16.24 8.60 1.10
N THR A 77 17.29 9.31 1.51
CA THR A 77 18.40 8.68 2.25
C THR A 77 17.97 8.40 3.69
N ILE A 78 17.94 7.12 4.07
CA ILE A 78 17.61 6.69 5.42
C ILE A 78 18.89 6.58 6.24
N PRO A 79 18.99 7.25 7.41
CA PRO A 79 20.10 7.05 8.33
C PRO A 79 20.21 5.57 8.75
N SER A 80 21.41 5.13 9.11
CA SER A 80 21.63 3.82 9.75
C SER A 80 20.84 3.75 11.07
N SER A 81 19.61 3.27 10.96
CA SER A 81 18.58 3.32 12.00
C SER A 81 17.95 1.94 12.15
N GLN A 82 17.28 1.69 13.27
CA GLN A 82 16.54 0.45 13.50
C GLN A 82 15.31 0.37 12.58
N GLY A 83 14.94 -0.84 12.14
CA GLY A 83 13.95 -1.06 11.07
C GLY A 83 12.58 -0.38 11.26
N TRP A 84 12.11 -0.15 12.49
CA TRP A 84 10.83 0.56 12.70
C TRP A 84 10.94 2.08 12.43
N VAL A 85 12.12 2.67 12.66
CA VAL A 85 12.35 4.11 12.44
C VAL A 85 12.36 4.42 10.95
N SER A 86 13.02 3.57 10.15
CA SER A 86 13.05 3.72 8.70
C SER A 86 11.64 3.66 8.10
N GLN A 87 10.74 2.83 8.65
CA GLN A 87 9.32 2.86 8.29
C GLN A 87 8.69 4.23 8.50
N GLN A 88 8.84 4.82 9.69
CA GLN A 88 8.19 6.09 9.99
C GLN A 88 8.73 7.21 9.12
N ILE A 89 10.05 7.23 8.87
CA ILE A 89 10.66 8.19 7.96
C ILE A 89 10.05 8.08 6.57
N LEU A 90 9.95 6.87 6.00
CA LEU A 90 9.37 6.66 4.68
C LEU A 90 7.90 7.08 4.59
N LYS A 91 7.11 6.83 5.64
CA LYS A 91 5.70 7.26 5.70
C LYS A 91 5.54 8.78 5.65
N LEU A 92 6.53 9.53 6.14
CA LEU A 92 6.56 10.99 6.06
C LEU A 92 7.11 11.47 4.72
N MET A 93 8.26 10.94 4.32
CA MET A 93 9.00 11.42 3.13
C MET A 93 8.30 11.11 1.82
N ILE A 94 7.41 10.11 1.77
CA ILE A 94 6.64 9.83 0.54
C ILE A 94 5.79 11.03 0.10
N ALA A 95 5.43 11.95 1.00
CA ALA A 95 4.62 13.13 0.67
C ALA A 95 5.21 13.97 -0.47
N GLU A 96 6.54 14.01 -0.60
CA GLU A 96 7.23 14.75 -1.68
C GLU A 96 7.09 14.07 -3.06
N HIS A 97 6.60 12.83 -3.10
CA HIS A 97 6.41 12.03 -4.30
C HIS A 97 4.92 11.83 -4.66
N ILE A 98 4.00 12.44 -3.91
CA ILE A 98 2.56 12.35 -4.14
C ILE A 98 2.09 13.51 -5.03
N GLU A 99 1.44 13.19 -6.15
CA GLU A 99 0.82 14.19 -7.03
C GLU A 99 -0.67 14.44 -6.70
N SER A 100 -1.34 13.46 -6.08
CA SER A 100 -2.73 13.61 -5.66
C SER A 100 -2.86 14.56 -4.47
N GLU A 101 -4.00 15.23 -4.35
CA GLU A 101 -4.21 16.20 -3.26
C GLU A 101 -4.17 15.55 -1.88
N TRP A 102 -4.60 14.29 -1.79
CA TRP A 102 -4.69 13.54 -0.55
C TRP A 102 -4.19 12.12 -0.76
N TYR A 103 -3.44 11.63 0.20
CA TYR A 103 -2.98 10.24 0.24
C TYR A 103 -3.27 9.59 1.58
N VAL A 104 -3.32 8.26 1.57
CA VAL A 104 -3.55 7.42 2.75
C VAL A 104 -2.36 6.49 2.89
N VAL A 105 -1.74 6.51 4.07
CA VAL A 105 -0.68 5.57 4.43
C VAL A 105 -1.29 4.41 5.22
N LEU A 106 -0.99 3.19 4.81
CA LEU A 106 -1.40 1.95 5.44
C LEU A 106 -0.18 1.14 5.89
N ASP A 107 -0.30 0.41 7.00
CA ASP A 107 0.63 -0.68 7.28
C ASP A 107 0.31 -1.88 6.39
N ALA A 108 1.32 -2.69 6.06
CA ALA A 108 1.14 -3.93 5.27
C ALA A 108 0.18 -4.94 5.93
N LYS A 109 0.01 -4.86 7.26
CA LYS A 109 -0.92 -5.71 8.04
C LYS A 109 -2.39 -5.28 7.97
N ILE A 110 -2.73 -4.17 7.31
CA ILE A 110 -4.11 -3.69 7.20
C ILE A 110 -4.83 -4.44 6.07
N THR A 111 -5.97 -5.04 6.40
CA THR A 111 -6.89 -5.70 5.45
C THR A 111 -8.20 -4.93 5.39
N LEU A 112 -8.72 -4.69 4.18
CA LEU A 112 -10.03 -4.08 4.00
C LEU A 112 -11.15 -5.12 4.11
N SER A 113 -12.27 -4.72 4.71
CA SER A 113 -13.49 -5.53 4.78
C SER A 113 -14.73 -4.66 4.70
N ARG A 114 -15.86 -5.25 4.30
CA ARG A 114 -17.15 -4.57 4.29
C ARG A 114 -17.77 -4.63 5.69
N ALA A 115 -18.17 -3.48 6.24
CA ALA A 115 -18.96 -3.44 7.46
C ALA A 115 -20.27 -4.23 7.28
N ARG A 116 -20.64 -5.05 8.26
CA ARG A 116 -21.97 -5.67 8.31
C ARG A 116 -22.93 -4.65 8.91
N THR A 117 -23.91 -4.20 8.14
CA THR A 117 -25.05 -3.48 8.69
C THR A 117 -25.85 -4.47 9.54
N GLN A 118 -25.83 -4.30 10.87
CA GLN A 118 -26.77 -5.00 11.73
C GLN A 118 -28.15 -4.45 11.40
N THR A 119 -28.98 -5.21 10.70
CA THR A 119 -30.41 -4.91 10.63
C THR A 119 -30.94 -5.14 12.04
N SER A 120 -31.15 -4.07 12.79
CA SER A 120 -31.77 -4.13 14.11
C SER A 120 -33.25 -4.46 13.90
N SER A 121 -33.56 -5.75 13.77
CA SER A 121 -34.92 -6.25 13.89
C SER A 121 -35.26 -6.34 15.37
N TYR A 122 -35.59 -5.19 15.97
CA TYR A 122 -36.43 -5.17 17.16
C TYR A 122 -37.88 -5.36 16.68
N LEU A 123 -38.34 -6.60 16.78
CA LEU A 123 -39.75 -6.94 16.95
C LEU A 123 -40.15 -6.64 18.41
#